data_AF-A0A7D9HIN9-F1
#
_entry.id   AF-A0A7D9HIN9-F1
#
_cell.length_a   1.000
_cell.length_b   1.000
_cell.length_c   1.000
_cell.angle_alpha   90.00
_cell.angle_beta   90.00
_cell.angle_gamma   90.00
#
_symmetry.space_group_name_H-M   'P 1'
#
loop_
_entity.id
_entity.type
_entity.pdbx_description
1 polymer ?
#
loop_
_entity_poly.entity_id
_entity_poly.type
_entity_poly.pdbx_seq_one_letter_code
_entity_poly.pdbx_strand_id
1 'polypeptide(L)'
;MENIRRTLDNIRECCLNQTFSCEHPPLLNIPLENIVLDELHLMLRITEALDRDLAANLEKAPHNRQPIHLQNLIKAICSCGVSFSVWEKWDSDGQASGVHEFTSLIGTDRKILLENLSAKLDGVIELSTSATVIRIWKKQDPTDTDIDLYFSKATAWVTLFLSLGDKRQGYAKQNITPYIHAMVYHIPCSMRMHKGMRNFLGQGVEKLNDVCRRIYLEKSNKWDATKDVLLVEERLQHLSELQRTPRLYNKVSEYWKSEIHENRWKHTRFCNHAGAG
;
A
#
# COMPACT_ATOMS: atom_id res chain seq x y z
N MET A 1 -34.79 -6.05 -5.76
CA MET A 1 -34.47 -6.82 -4.55
C MET A 1 -34.57 -5.86 -3.38
N GLU A 2 -35.56 -6.05 -2.53
CA GLU A 2 -35.70 -5.34 -1.27
C GLU A 2 -34.43 -5.60 -0.45
N ASN A 3 -33.71 -4.54 -0.11
CA ASN A 3 -32.38 -4.62 0.47
C ASN A 3 -32.53 -4.96 1.95
N ILE A 4 -32.55 -6.26 2.28
CA ILE A 4 -32.50 -6.73 3.67
C ILE A 4 -31.13 -6.32 4.22
N ARG A 5 -31.07 -5.13 4.81
CA ARG A 5 -29.88 -4.64 5.51
C ARG A 5 -29.78 -5.42 6.81
N ARG A 6 -28.67 -6.14 6.99
CA ARG A 6 -28.31 -6.67 8.30
C ARG A 6 -28.26 -5.53 9.30
N THR A 7 -28.78 -5.76 10.49
CA THR A 7 -28.66 -4.84 11.63
C THR A 7 -27.62 -5.35 12.62
N LEU A 8 -27.27 -4.53 13.61
CA LEU A 8 -26.43 -4.97 14.73
C LEU A 8 -27.08 -6.14 15.50
N ASP A 9 -28.42 -6.16 15.59
CA ASP A 9 -29.13 -7.27 16.23
C ASP A 9 -29.01 -8.56 15.43
N ASN A 10 -29.04 -8.50 14.09
CA ASN A 10 -28.76 -9.67 13.27
C ASN A 10 -27.32 -10.18 13.47
N ILE A 11 -26.35 -9.28 13.67
CA ILE A 11 -24.96 -9.69 13.95
C ILE A 11 -24.87 -10.37 15.33
N ARG A 12 -25.54 -9.81 16.34
CA ARG A 12 -25.62 -10.44 17.68
C ARG A 12 -26.28 -11.81 17.62
N GLU A 13 -27.35 -11.94 16.85
CA GLU A 13 -28.02 -13.23 16.61
C GLU A 13 -27.10 -14.22 15.89
N CYS A 14 -26.34 -13.77 14.89
CA CYS A 14 -25.33 -14.61 14.23
C CYS A 14 -24.26 -15.09 15.22
N CYS A 15 -23.83 -14.23 16.15
CA CYS A 15 -22.89 -14.58 17.21
C CYS A 15 -23.46 -15.63 18.17
N LEU A 16 -24.69 -15.43 18.65
CA LEU A 16 -25.36 -16.39 19.53
C LEU A 16 -25.48 -17.77 18.88
N ASN A 17 -25.77 -17.80 17.58
CA ASN A 17 -25.93 -19.03 16.82
C ASN A 17 -24.59 -19.58 16.26
N GLN A 18 -23.46 -18.90 16.49
CA GLN A 18 -22.15 -19.22 15.91
C GLN A 18 -22.19 -19.42 14.38
N THR A 19 -22.96 -18.58 13.70
CA THR A 19 -23.16 -18.64 12.24
C THR A 19 -22.36 -17.55 11.52
N PHE A 20 -22.07 -17.79 10.24
CA PHE A 20 -21.38 -16.83 9.36
C PHE A 20 -20.05 -16.28 9.92
N SER A 21 -19.33 -17.11 10.68
CA SER A 21 -18.05 -16.76 11.32
C SER A 21 -18.13 -15.56 12.27
N CYS A 22 -19.29 -15.33 12.88
CA CYS A 22 -19.45 -14.34 13.93
C CYS A 22 -19.15 -15.00 15.29
N GLU A 23 -17.92 -14.87 15.78
CA GLU A 23 -17.50 -15.51 17.04
C GLU A 23 -17.84 -14.69 18.28
N HIS A 24 -17.84 -13.35 18.13
CA HIS A 24 -18.02 -12.42 19.24
C HIS A 24 -18.99 -11.30 18.88
N PRO A 25 -19.75 -10.77 19.86
CA PRO A 25 -20.60 -9.63 19.63
C PRO A 25 -19.77 -8.38 19.34
N PRO A 26 -20.32 -7.38 18.62
CA PRO A 26 -19.63 -6.11 18.40
C PRO A 26 -19.25 -5.44 19.72
N LEU A 27 -17.99 -5.02 19.85
CA LEU A 27 -17.52 -4.27 21.02
C LEU A 27 -18.17 -2.88 21.10
N LEU A 28 -18.40 -2.27 19.93
CA LEU A 28 -19.00 -0.95 19.78
C LEU A 28 -20.27 -1.05 18.93
N ASN A 29 -21.29 -0.27 19.31
CA ASN A 29 -22.57 -0.22 18.61
C ASN A 29 -22.54 0.85 17.51
N ILE A 30 -21.73 0.64 16.48
CA ILE A 30 -21.64 1.55 15.33
C ILE A 30 -22.71 1.12 14.31
N PRO A 31 -23.63 2.02 13.90
CA PRO A 31 -24.57 1.72 12.82
C PRO A 31 -23.84 1.26 11.57
N LEU A 32 -24.32 0.20 10.91
CA LEU A 32 -23.60 -0.38 9.76
C LEU A 32 -23.50 0.60 8.59
N GLU A 33 -24.43 1.54 8.45
CA GLU A 33 -24.32 2.62 7.47
C GLU A 33 -23.13 3.56 7.70
N ASN A 34 -22.57 3.59 8.90
CA ASN A 34 -21.40 4.40 9.23
C ASN A 34 -20.08 3.62 9.01
N ILE A 35 -20.17 2.34 8.65
CA ILE A 35 -19.00 1.51 8.35
C ILE A 35 -18.80 1.53 6.84
N VAL A 36 -17.94 2.44 6.39
CA VAL A 36 -17.62 2.63 4.97
C VAL A 36 -16.21 2.13 4.70
N LEU A 37 -16.04 1.40 3.60
CA LEU A 37 -14.75 0.89 3.17
C LEU A 37 -13.90 2.00 2.56
N ASP A 38 -12.61 2.01 2.89
CA ASP A 38 -11.64 2.90 2.28
C ASP A 38 -11.22 2.38 0.89
N GLU A 39 -11.53 3.16 -0.15
CA GLU A 39 -11.18 2.86 -1.54
C GLU A 39 -9.66 2.69 -1.75
N LEU A 40 -8.85 3.52 -1.07
CA LEU A 40 -7.39 3.44 -1.20
C LEU A 40 -6.91 2.09 -0.71
N HIS A 41 -7.23 1.72 0.54
CA HIS A 41 -6.83 0.45 1.12
C HIS A 41 -7.42 -0.76 0.38
N LEU A 42 -8.66 -0.65 -0.10
CA LEU A 42 -9.29 -1.66 -0.96
C LEU A 42 -8.43 -1.92 -2.21
N MET A 43 -8.00 -0.86 -2.90
CA MET A 43 -7.12 -0.95 -4.06
C MET A 43 -5.76 -1.56 -3.72
N LEU A 44 -5.16 -1.21 -2.58
CA LEU A 44 -3.89 -1.82 -2.13
C LEU A 44 -4.04 -3.34 -1.95
N ARG A 45 -5.12 -3.78 -1.30
CA ARG A 45 -5.35 -5.20 -1.02
C ARG A 45 -5.74 -6.02 -2.24
N ILE A 46 -6.42 -5.41 -3.20
CA ILE A 46 -6.72 -6.06 -4.49
C ILE A 46 -5.45 -6.18 -5.32
N THR A 47 -4.61 -5.15 -5.37
CA THR A 47 -3.33 -5.20 -6.10
C THR A 47 -2.33 -6.17 -5.49
N GLU A 48 -2.33 -6.36 -4.16
CA GLU A 48 -1.54 -7.43 -3.51
C GLU A 48 -1.90 -8.84 -4.03
N ALA A 49 -3.16 -9.09 -4.41
CA ALA A 49 -3.54 -10.36 -5.01
C ALA A 49 -2.97 -10.52 -6.43
N LEU A 50 -2.78 -9.42 -7.16
CA LEU A 50 -2.16 -9.41 -8.48
C LEU A 50 -0.64 -9.59 -8.40
N ASP A 51 0.00 -9.05 -7.35
CA ASP A 51 1.43 -9.24 -7.08
C ASP A 51 1.78 -10.72 -6.85
N ARG A 52 0.85 -11.55 -6.40
CA ARG A 52 1.07 -13.00 -6.22
C ARG A 52 1.32 -13.74 -7.53
N ASP A 53 0.75 -13.31 -8.65
CA ASP A 53 1.08 -13.84 -9.99
C ASP A 53 2.50 -13.44 -10.42
N LEU A 54 2.91 -12.23 -10.06
CA LEU A 54 4.28 -11.76 -10.27
C LEU A 54 5.28 -12.65 -9.54
N ALA A 55 4.97 -12.96 -8.28
CA ALA A 55 5.78 -13.81 -7.41
C ALA A 55 5.72 -15.29 -7.82
N ALA A 56 4.64 -15.80 -8.40
CA ALA A 56 4.55 -17.17 -8.89
C ALA A 56 5.56 -17.49 -10.01
N ASN A 57 5.98 -16.48 -10.79
CA ASN A 57 7.09 -16.67 -11.73
C ASN A 57 8.44 -16.92 -11.03
N LEU A 58 8.54 -16.64 -9.73
CA LEU A 58 9.72 -16.90 -8.88
C LEU A 58 9.76 -18.34 -8.36
N GLU A 59 8.62 -19.01 -8.18
CA GLU A 59 8.54 -20.34 -7.52
C GLU A 59 8.73 -21.54 -8.47
N LYS A 60 8.94 -21.32 -9.77
CA LYS A 60 9.26 -22.44 -10.69
C LYS A 60 10.61 -23.07 -10.33
N ALA A 61 10.73 -24.39 -10.46
CA ALA A 61 11.99 -25.11 -10.24
C ALA A 61 13.14 -24.50 -11.08
N PRO A 62 14.40 -24.46 -10.59
CA PRO A 62 15.52 -23.73 -11.20
C PRO A 62 15.73 -24.01 -12.70
N HIS A 63 15.49 -25.24 -13.15
CA HIS A 63 15.64 -25.68 -14.54
C HIS A 63 14.55 -25.13 -15.49
N ASN A 64 13.40 -24.70 -14.96
CA ASN A 64 12.27 -24.14 -15.72
C ASN A 64 12.18 -22.61 -15.57
N ARG A 65 13.05 -21.99 -14.77
CA ARG A 65 13.17 -20.54 -14.70
C ARG A 65 13.93 -20.09 -15.94
N GLN A 66 13.27 -19.39 -16.85
CA GLN A 66 13.98 -18.56 -17.82
C GLN A 66 14.26 -17.22 -17.11
N PRO A 67 15.51 -16.92 -16.71
CA PRO A 67 15.84 -15.70 -15.97
C PRO A 67 15.41 -14.43 -16.73
N ILE A 68 15.29 -14.55 -18.04
CA ILE A 68 14.89 -13.48 -18.95
C ILE A 68 13.46 -12.98 -18.68
N HIS A 69 12.49 -13.86 -18.36
CA HIS A 69 11.10 -13.42 -18.14
C HIS A 69 10.97 -12.59 -16.87
N LEU A 70 11.60 -13.04 -15.79
CA LEU A 70 11.63 -12.28 -14.53
C LEU A 70 12.37 -10.94 -14.70
N GLN A 71 13.52 -10.94 -15.38
CA GLN A 71 14.26 -9.69 -15.64
C GLN A 71 13.47 -8.73 -16.52
N ASN A 72 12.78 -9.23 -17.55
CA ASN A 72 11.93 -8.40 -18.42
C ASN A 72 10.76 -7.81 -17.62
N LEU A 73 10.21 -8.57 -16.68
CA LEU A 73 9.13 -8.14 -15.81
C LEU A 73 9.58 -7.07 -14.80
N ILE A 74 10.73 -7.27 -14.16
CA ILE A 74 11.35 -6.25 -13.29
C ILE A 74 11.63 -4.98 -14.11
N LYS A 75 12.18 -5.10 -15.33
CA LYS A 75 12.40 -3.95 -16.22
C LYS A 75 11.10 -3.24 -16.58
N ALA A 76 10.03 -3.99 -16.88
CA ALA A 76 8.72 -3.42 -17.19
C ALA A 76 8.17 -2.62 -16.01
N ILE A 77 8.20 -3.18 -14.80
CA ILE A 77 7.78 -2.51 -13.56
C ILE A 77 8.64 -1.27 -13.31
N CYS A 78 9.96 -1.40 -13.34
CA CYS A 78 10.87 -0.27 -13.10
C CYS A 78 10.70 0.84 -14.13
N SER A 79 10.42 0.50 -15.38
CA SER A 79 10.18 1.50 -16.41
C SER A 79 8.92 2.35 -16.16
N CYS A 80 7.98 1.91 -15.32
CA CYS A 80 6.84 2.73 -14.89
C CYS A 80 7.24 3.85 -13.92
N GLY A 81 8.49 3.88 -13.43
CA GLY A 81 8.96 4.88 -12.47
C GLY A 81 8.91 4.41 -11.01
N VAL A 82 8.75 3.11 -10.78
CA VAL A 82 8.75 2.49 -9.44
C VAL A 82 10.08 1.77 -9.22
N SER A 83 10.70 1.93 -8.05
CA SER A 83 11.86 1.11 -7.69
C SER A 83 11.40 -0.28 -7.25
N PHE A 84 11.74 -1.31 -8.02
CA PHE A 84 11.36 -2.69 -7.72
C PHE A 84 12.55 -3.63 -7.88
N SER A 85 12.70 -4.55 -6.93
CA SER A 85 13.76 -5.55 -6.92
C SER A 85 13.25 -6.85 -6.30
N VAL A 86 13.87 -7.96 -6.69
CA VAL A 86 13.59 -9.30 -6.18
C VAL A 86 14.90 -9.89 -5.69
N TRP A 87 14.89 -10.50 -4.50
CA TRP A 87 16.04 -11.15 -3.89
C TRP A 87 15.65 -12.47 -3.24
N GLU A 88 16.61 -13.39 -3.13
CA GLU A 88 16.41 -14.65 -2.41
C GLU A 88 16.71 -14.47 -0.93
N LYS A 89 15.85 -15.02 -0.07
CA LYS A 89 16.10 -15.09 1.37
C LYS A 89 17.19 -16.09 1.67
N TRP A 90 18.04 -15.72 2.61
CA TRP A 90 19.02 -16.62 3.21
C TRP A 90 18.34 -17.33 4.39
N ASP A 91 18.58 -18.63 4.51
CA ASP A 91 18.16 -19.38 5.69
C ASP A 91 19.03 -19.02 6.91
N SER A 92 18.68 -19.57 8.07
CA SER A 92 19.43 -19.37 9.32
C SER A 92 20.87 -19.88 9.25
N ASP A 93 21.16 -20.76 8.30
CA ASP A 93 22.47 -21.41 8.10
C ASP A 93 23.31 -20.69 7.02
N GLY A 94 22.83 -19.57 6.48
CA GLY A 94 23.53 -18.80 5.46
C GLY A 94 23.54 -19.46 4.09
N GLN A 95 22.57 -20.31 3.79
CA GLN A 95 22.32 -20.87 2.45
C GLN A 95 21.09 -20.23 1.80
N ALA A 96 21.00 -20.36 0.48
CA ALA A 96 19.87 -19.90 -0.29
C ALA A 96 18.62 -20.72 0.07
N SER A 97 17.60 -20.07 0.62
CA SER A 97 16.39 -20.76 1.12
C SER A 97 15.44 -21.23 0.03
N GLY A 98 15.66 -20.85 -1.24
CA GLY A 98 14.69 -21.02 -2.32
C GLY A 98 13.54 -20.02 -2.29
N VAL A 99 13.31 -19.33 -1.16
CA VAL A 99 12.23 -18.38 -0.96
C VAL A 99 12.66 -17.00 -1.46
N HIS A 100 11.86 -16.41 -2.35
CA HIS A 100 12.14 -15.08 -2.90
C HIS A 100 11.26 -14.02 -2.26
N GLU A 101 11.86 -12.87 -1.97
CA GLU A 101 11.19 -11.66 -1.55
C GLU A 101 11.35 -10.57 -2.60
N PHE A 102 10.49 -9.56 -2.51
CA PHE A 102 10.49 -8.44 -3.43
C PHE A 102 10.19 -7.14 -2.70
N THR A 103 10.51 -6.02 -3.35
CA THR A 103 10.29 -4.68 -2.81
C THR A 103 8.82 -4.48 -2.48
N SER A 104 8.52 -4.15 -1.22
CA SER A 104 7.15 -3.83 -0.80
C SER A 104 6.69 -2.53 -1.48
N LEU A 105 5.60 -2.62 -2.24
CA LEU A 105 5.04 -1.50 -2.99
C LEU A 105 4.11 -0.68 -2.09
N ILE A 106 4.39 0.62 -1.97
CA ILE A 106 3.54 1.55 -1.22
C ILE A 106 2.39 2.08 -2.08
N GLY A 107 1.47 2.84 -1.47
CA GLY A 107 0.27 3.31 -2.17
C GLY A 107 0.54 4.17 -3.40
N THR A 108 1.61 4.98 -3.40
CA THR A 108 2.02 5.76 -4.58
C THR A 108 2.51 4.84 -5.71
N ASP A 109 3.36 3.86 -5.39
CA ASP A 109 3.88 2.91 -6.36
C ASP A 109 2.74 2.12 -7.01
N ARG A 110 1.80 1.62 -6.21
CA ARG A 110 0.64 0.85 -6.70
C ARG A 110 -0.24 1.67 -7.64
N LYS A 111 -0.42 2.97 -7.38
CA LYS A 111 -1.14 3.88 -8.30
C LYS A 111 -0.41 3.99 -9.63
N ILE A 112 0.90 4.23 -9.60
CA ILE A 112 1.74 4.32 -10.80
C ILE A 112 1.66 3.02 -11.62
N LEU A 113 1.68 1.86 -10.96
CA LEU A 113 1.56 0.57 -11.64
C LEU A 113 0.17 0.35 -12.25
N LEU A 114 -0.91 0.66 -11.54
CA LEU A 114 -2.27 0.53 -12.09
C LEU A 114 -2.51 1.42 -13.32
N GLU A 115 -1.86 2.58 -13.38
CA GLU A 115 -1.97 3.50 -14.51
C GLU A 115 -1.13 3.05 -15.72
N ASN A 116 0.07 2.50 -15.48
CA ASN A 116 1.08 2.38 -16.54
C ASN A 116 1.48 0.94 -16.87
N LEU A 117 1.35 -0.01 -15.93
CA LEU A 117 1.92 -1.34 -16.07
C LEU A 117 1.26 -2.14 -17.19
N SER A 118 -0.08 -2.06 -17.35
CA SER A 118 -0.80 -2.85 -18.35
C SER A 118 -0.29 -2.62 -19.78
N ALA A 119 0.17 -1.41 -20.10
CA ALA A 119 0.73 -1.08 -21.42
C ALA A 119 2.11 -1.70 -21.67
N LYS A 120 2.78 -2.18 -20.62
CA LYS A 120 4.17 -2.69 -20.64
C LYS A 120 4.27 -4.18 -20.35
N LEU A 121 3.14 -4.86 -20.13
CA LEU A 121 3.09 -6.30 -19.90
C LEU A 121 3.06 -7.11 -21.20
N ASP A 122 2.80 -6.47 -22.35
CA ASP A 122 2.81 -7.15 -23.64
C ASP A 122 4.20 -7.69 -23.98
N GLY A 123 4.27 -8.95 -24.41
CA GLY A 123 5.53 -9.67 -24.63
C GLY A 123 6.37 -10.01 -23.38
N VAL A 124 5.99 -9.53 -22.20
CA VAL A 124 6.68 -9.83 -20.93
C VAL A 124 6.08 -11.07 -20.27
N ILE A 125 4.76 -11.21 -20.39
CA ILE A 125 3.98 -12.30 -19.82
C ILE A 125 3.77 -13.40 -20.88
N GLU A 126 3.66 -14.66 -20.44
CA GLU A 126 3.36 -15.79 -21.31
C GLU A 126 2.18 -15.51 -22.27
N LEU A 127 2.43 -15.69 -23.57
CA LEU A 127 1.51 -15.33 -24.67
C LEU A 127 0.10 -15.91 -24.52
N SER A 128 -0.02 -17.14 -23.98
CA SER A 128 -1.28 -17.86 -23.77
C SER A 128 -2.26 -17.12 -22.83
N THR A 129 -1.73 -16.28 -21.94
CA THR A 129 -2.47 -15.65 -20.84
C THR A 129 -2.30 -14.13 -20.78
N SER A 130 -1.30 -13.58 -21.49
CA SER A 130 -0.93 -12.15 -21.52
C SER A 130 -2.12 -11.21 -21.72
N ALA A 131 -2.93 -11.42 -22.77
CA ALA A 131 -4.07 -10.56 -23.06
C ALA A 131 -5.11 -10.49 -21.92
N THR A 132 -5.28 -11.59 -21.19
CA THR A 132 -6.19 -11.65 -20.04
C THR A 132 -5.60 -10.93 -18.83
N VAL A 133 -4.31 -11.15 -18.54
CA VAL A 133 -3.59 -10.46 -17.46
C VAL A 133 -3.57 -8.94 -17.69
N ILE A 134 -3.28 -8.50 -18.92
CA ILE A 134 -3.33 -7.08 -19.30
C ILE A 134 -4.70 -6.47 -19.02
N ARG A 135 -5.80 -7.17 -19.36
CA ARG A 135 -7.16 -6.70 -19.06
C ARG A 135 -7.45 -6.61 -17.57
N ILE A 136 -6.93 -7.54 -16.77
CA ILE A 136 -7.12 -7.53 -15.31
C ILE A 136 -6.38 -6.34 -14.67
N TRP A 137 -5.14 -6.08 -15.10
CA TRP A 137 -4.31 -4.97 -14.62
C TRP A 137 -4.76 -3.60 -15.13
N LYS A 138 -5.51 -3.55 -16.24
CA LYS A 138 -6.03 -2.29 -16.78
C LYS A 138 -7.02 -1.69 -15.78
N LYS A 139 -6.66 -0.52 -15.24
CA LYS A 139 -7.47 0.26 -14.31
C LYS A 139 -8.90 0.37 -14.81
N GLN A 140 -9.84 -0.09 -13.99
CA GLN A 140 -11.26 0.20 -14.14
C GLN A 140 -11.53 1.39 -13.24
N ASP A 141 -11.85 2.55 -13.82
CA ASP A 141 -12.26 3.75 -13.09
C ASP A 141 -13.79 3.84 -13.12
N PRO A 142 -14.50 3.23 -12.16
CA PRO A 142 -15.93 3.43 -12.04
C PRO A 142 -16.21 4.86 -11.61
N THR A 143 -16.88 5.62 -12.47
CA THR A 143 -17.39 6.95 -12.12
C THR A 143 -18.69 6.84 -11.31
N ASP A 144 -19.04 7.89 -10.58
CA ASP A 144 -20.30 7.93 -9.80
C ASP A 144 -21.56 7.84 -10.68
N THR A 145 -21.43 8.03 -12.00
CA THR A 145 -22.49 7.79 -13.00
C THR A 145 -22.74 6.30 -13.28
N ASP A 146 -21.80 5.43 -12.90
CA ASP A 146 -21.79 4.01 -13.24
C ASP A 146 -22.27 3.12 -12.09
N ILE A 147 -22.85 3.67 -11.02
CA ILE A 147 -23.21 2.92 -9.80
C ILE A 147 -24.06 1.68 -10.12
N ASP A 148 -25.01 1.80 -11.04
CA ASP A 148 -25.87 0.68 -11.45
C ASP A 148 -25.17 -0.35 -12.33
N LEU A 149 -24.10 0.05 -13.02
CA LEU A 149 -23.25 -0.82 -13.83
C LEU A 149 -22.07 -1.40 -13.04
N TYR A 150 -21.71 -0.79 -11.91
CA TYR A 150 -20.54 -1.15 -11.11
C TYR A 150 -20.57 -2.63 -10.74
N PHE A 151 -21.69 -3.10 -10.19
CA PHE A 151 -21.82 -4.49 -9.75
C PHE A 151 -21.53 -5.46 -10.89
N SER A 152 -22.09 -5.20 -12.08
CA SER A 152 -21.87 -6.02 -13.27
C SER A 152 -20.42 -5.95 -13.75
N LYS A 153 -19.80 -4.77 -13.75
CA LYS A 153 -18.37 -4.58 -14.12
C LYS A 153 -17.43 -5.29 -13.14
N ALA A 154 -17.65 -5.14 -11.84
CA ALA A 154 -16.84 -5.77 -10.80
C ALA A 154 -16.99 -7.31 -10.85
N THR A 155 -18.21 -7.82 -11.04
CA THR A 155 -18.46 -9.25 -11.22
C THR A 155 -17.78 -9.80 -12.46
N ALA A 156 -17.85 -9.07 -13.59
CA ALA A 156 -17.14 -9.43 -14.81
C ALA A 156 -15.62 -9.44 -14.63
N TRP A 157 -15.07 -8.49 -13.89
CA TRP A 157 -13.64 -8.45 -13.55
C TRP A 157 -13.23 -9.66 -12.68
N VAL A 158 -14.00 -10.01 -11.64
CA VAL A 158 -13.73 -11.21 -10.81
C VAL A 158 -13.86 -12.49 -11.63
N THR A 159 -14.80 -12.55 -12.57
CA THR A 159 -14.96 -13.70 -13.47
C THR A 159 -13.75 -13.85 -14.40
N LEU A 160 -13.26 -12.72 -14.93
CA LEU A 160 -12.03 -12.68 -15.74
C LEU A 160 -10.81 -13.10 -14.92
N PHE A 161 -10.69 -12.62 -13.68
CA PHE A 161 -9.66 -13.00 -12.73
C PHE A 161 -9.67 -14.53 -12.53
N LEU A 162 -10.81 -15.11 -12.18
CA LEU A 162 -10.93 -16.55 -11.93
C LEU A 162 -10.72 -17.42 -13.18
N SER A 163 -10.90 -16.87 -14.39
CA SER A 163 -10.63 -17.60 -15.65
C SER A 163 -9.16 -18.00 -15.82
N LEU A 164 -8.25 -17.38 -15.05
CA LEU A 164 -6.84 -17.73 -14.99
C LEU A 164 -6.50 -18.72 -13.87
N GLY A 165 -7.46 -19.11 -13.02
CA GLY A 165 -7.19 -19.89 -11.81
C GLY A 165 -6.48 -21.22 -12.05
N ASP A 166 -6.84 -21.93 -13.12
CA ASP A 166 -6.21 -23.21 -13.50
C ASP A 166 -4.96 -23.03 -14.38
N LYS A 167 -4.67 -21.80 -14.81
CA LYS A 167 -3.58 -21.47 -15.75
C LYS A 167 -2.41 -20.76 -15.07
N ARG A 168 -2.68 -20.02 -14.00
CA ARG A 168 -1.71 -19.19 -13.28
C ARG A 168 -1.98 -19.22 -11.79
N GLN A 169 -0.92 -19.45 -11.03
CA GLN A 169 -0.94 -19.33 -9.58
C GLN A 169 -1.26 -17.88 -9.19
N GLY A 170 -2.05 -17.71 -8.12
CA GLY A 170 -2.53 -16.40 -7.67
C GLY A 170 -3.94 -16.02 -8.14
N TYR A 171 -4.48 -16.66 -9.19
CA TYR A 171 -5.83 -16.35 -9.72
C TYR A 171 -6.92 -17.35 -9.30
N ALA A 172 -6.57 -18.37 -8.53
CA ALA A 172 -7.52 -19.39 -8.08
C ALA A 172 -8.51 -18.83 -7.04
N LYS A 173 -9.63 -19.52 -6.83
CA LYS A 173 -10.72 -19.10 -5.93
C LYS A 173 -10.26 -18.83 -4.50
N GLN A 174 -9.24 -19.55 -4.03
CA GLN A 174 -8.65 -19.38 -2.70
C GLN A 174 -7.99 -18.01 -2.51
N ASN A 175 -7.64 -17.32 -3.61
CA ASN A 175 -7.03 -15.99 -3.58
C ASN A 175 -8.06 -14.84 -3.62
N ILE A 176 -9.36 -15.15 -3.62
CA ILE A 176 -10.41 -14.15 -3.45
C ILE A 176 -10.38 -13.68 -2.00
N THR A 177 -9.84 -12.48 -1.79
CA THR A 177 -9.75 -11.87 -0.46
C THR A 177 -11.09 -11.28 -0.02
N PRO A 178 -11.30 -11.04 1.29
CA PRO A 178 -12.46 -10.28 1.76
C PRO A 178 -12.61 -8.92 1.08
N TYR A 179 -11.50 -8.31 0.67
CA TYR A 179 -11.48 -7.05 -0.08
C TYR A 179 -12.05 -7.20 -1.50
N ILE A 180 -11.71 -8.28 -2.23
CA ILE A 180 -12.32 -8.55 -3.54
C ILE A 180 -13.83 -8.82 -3.40
N HIS A 181 -14.23 -9.56 -2.36
CA HIS A 181 -15.66 -9.76 -2.06
C HIS A 181 -16.37 -8.43 -1.79
N ALA A 182 -15.76 -7.59 -0.95
CA ALA A 182 -16.31 -6.31 -0.57
C ALA A 182 -16.41 -5.32 -1.74
N MET A 183 -15.43 -5.34 -2.65
CA MET A 183 -15.49 -4.61 -3.92
C MET A 183 -16.76 -4.96 -4.69
N VAL A 184 -17.10 -6.24 -4.84
CA VAL A 184 -18.26 -6.66 -5.63
C VAL A 184 -19.57 -6.35 -4.91
N TYR A 185 -19.71 -6.71 -3.63
CA TYR A 185 -21.02 -6.72 -2.95
C TYR A 185 -21.27 -5.51 -2.05
N HIS A 186 -20.24 -4.90 -1.46
CA HIS A 186 -20.40 -3.83 -0.47
C HIS A 186 -20.20 -2.44 -1.07
N ILE A 187 -19.24 -2.26 -1.98
CA ILE A 187 -19.00 -0.95 -2.61
C ILE A 187 -20.22 -0.41 -3.37
N PRO A 188 -20.97 -1.18 -4.19
CA PRO A 188 -22.17 -0.65 -4.82
C PRO A 188 -23.22 -0.18 -3.82
N CYS A 189 -23.33 -0.86 -2.67
CA CYS A 189 -24.25 -0.46 -1.60
C CYS A 189 -23.83 0.87 -0.97
N SER A 190 -22.54 1.03 -0.64
CA SER A 190 -22.00 2.28 -0.09
C SER A 190 -22.08 3.44 -1.10
N MET A 191 -21.78 3.20 -2.38
CA MET A 191 -21.92 4.21 -3.44
C MET A 191 -23.36 4.73 -3.56
N ARG A 192 -24.36 3.83 -3.54
CA ARG A 192 -25.78 4.23 -3.57
C ARG A 192 -26.19 5.00 -2.31
N MET A 193 -25.71 4.57 -1.15
CA MET A 193 -26.09 5.16 0.13
C MET A 193 -25.53 6.56 0.31
N HIS A 194 -24.29 6.80 -0.10
CA HIS A 194 -23.59 8.06 0.15
C HIS A 194 -23.39 8.92 -1.10
N LYS A 195 -23.94 8.51 -2.25
CA LYS A 195 -23.80 9.20 -3.55
C LYS A 195 -22.33 9.35 -3.96
N GLY A 196 -21.58 8.26 -3.83
CA GLY A 196 -20.14 8.18 -4.11
C GLY A 196 -19.31 7.79 -2.90
N MET A 197 -18.02 7.50 -3.13
CA MET A 197 -17.08 7.00 -2.10
C MET A 197 -15.95 7.97 -1.76
N ARG A 198 -15.73 8.99 -2.59
CA ARG A 198 -14.59 9.90 -2.49
C ARG A 198 -14.48 10.67 -1.17
N ASN A 199 -15.61 10.90 -0.50
CA ASN A 199 -15.64 11.60 0.78
C ASN A 199 -15.14 10.74 1.95
N PHE A 200 -15.02 9.42 1.78
CA PHE A 200 -14.64 8.46 2.82
C PHE A 200 -13.21 7.95 2.66
N LEU A 201 -12.38 8.63 1.87
CA LEU A 201 -10.98 8.25 1.66
C LEU A 201 -10.16 8.44 2.94
N GLY A 202 -9.42 7.42 3.35
CA GLY A 202 -8.51 7.48 4.49
C GLY A 202 -7.23 8.28 4.23
N GLN A 203 -7.00 8.74 2.99
CA GLN A 203 -5.74 9.38 2.58
C GLN A 203 -5.37 10.61 3.41
N GLY A 204 -6.36 11.39 3.88
CA GLY A 204 -6.10 12.54 4.74
C GLY A 204 -5.50 12.14 6.09
N VAL A 205 -6.02 11.06 6.67
CA VAL A 205 -5.56 10.52 7.96
C VAL A 205 -4.14 9.96 7.83
N GLU A 206 -3.84 9.24 6.75
CA GLU A 206 -2.49 8.71 6.51
C GLU A 206 -1.45 9.82 6.37
N LYS A 207 -1.77 10.89 5.62
CA LYS A 207 -0.88 12.06 5.52
C LYS A 207 -0.70 12.75 6.87
N LEU A 208 -1.75 12.84 7.68
CA LEU A 208 -1.65 13.41 9.02
C LEU A 208 -0.74 12.56 9.90
N ASN A 209 -0.83 11.23 9.82
CA ASN A 209 0.07 10.31 10.53
C ASN A 209 1.55 10.54 10.18
N ASP A 210 1.85 10.76 8.88
CA ASP A 210 3.21 11.09 8.44
C ASP A 210 3.72 12.42 9.01
N VAL A 211 2.84 13.43 9.08
CA VAL A 211 3.16 14.73 9.69
C VAL A 211 3.41 14.57 11.18
N CYS A 212 2.51 13.89 11.91
CA CYS A 212 2.64 13.61 13.33
C CYS A 212 3.95 12.89 13.63
N ARG A 213 4.29 11.85 12.85
CA ARG A 213 5.54 11.10 12.98
C ARG A 213 6.75 12.02 12.79
N ARG A 214 6.74 12.88 11.78
CA ARG A 214 7.84 13.82 11.52
C ARG A 214 8.03 14.79 12.68
N ILE A 215 6.94 15.37 13.19
CA ILE A 215 6.99 16.28 14.34
C ILE A 215 7.55 15.55 15.56
N TYR A 216 7.06 14.34 15.84
CA TYR A 216 7.55 13.52 16.94
C TYR A 216 9.06 13.23 16.87
N LEU A 217 9.57 12.93 15.67
CA LEU A 217 10.98 12.58 15.47
C LEU A 217 11.92 13.80 15.47
N GLU A 218 11.48 14.92 14.89
CA GLU A 218 12.37 16.05 14.58
C GLU A 218 12.13 17.29 15.45
N LYS A 219 10.92 17.45 16.00
CA LYS A 219 10.45 18.73 16.58
C LYS A 219 9.84 18.59 17.99
N SER A 220 9.73 17.39 18.53
CA SER A 220 9.24 17.11 19.88
C SER A 220 10.41 16.81 20.82
N ASN A 221 10.27 17.24 22.08
CA ASN A 221 11.20 16.85 23.14
C ASN A 221 10.80 15.50 23.80
N LYS A 222 9.69 14.90 23.36
CA LYS A 222 9.13 13.60 23.75
C LYS A 222 8.65 13.50 25.21
N TRP A 223 8.51 14.62 25.91
CA TRP A 223 7.92 14.65 27.26
C TRP A 223 6.40 14.53 27.21
N ASP A 224 5.77 15.26 26.28
CA ASP A 224 4.35 15.15 25.95
C ASP A 224 4.20 15.23 24.43
N ALA A 225 4.49 14.11 23.78
CA ALA A 225 4.51 14.00 22.33
C ALA A 225 3.18 14.41 21.67
N THR A 226 2.05 14.08 22.30
CA THR A 226 0.73 14.41 21.76
C THR A 226 0.52 15.91 21.79
N LYS A 227 0.83 16.58 22.91
CA LYS A 227 0.75 18.03 23.00
C LYS A 227 1.71 18.73 22.03
N ASP A 228 2.94 18.23 21.91
CA ASP A 228 3.93 18.79 20.98
C ASP A 228 3.44 18.73 19.52
N VAL A 229 2.84 17.60 19.11
CA VAL A 229 2.26 17.43 17.78
C VAL A 229 1.17 18.47 17.53
N LEU A 230 0.22 18.60 18.46
CA LEU A 230 -0.90 19.55 18.33
C LEU A 230 -0.41 21.01 18.26
N LEU A 231 0.50 21.40 19.16
CA LEU A 231 1.03 22.78 19.19
C LEU A 231 1.84 23.13 17.94
N VAL A 232 2.65 22.20 17.44
CA VAL A 232 3.44 22.42 16.23
C VAL A 232 2.54 22.49 15.00
N GLU A 233 1.51 21.65 14.92
CA GLU A 233 0.53 21.68 13.84
C GLU A 233 -0.23 23.01 13.82
N GLU A 234 -0.79 23.43 14.96
CA GLU A 234 -1.49 24.71 15.10
C GLU A 234 -0.58 25.89 14.70
N ARG A 235 0.69 25.85 15.12
CA ARG A 235 1.67 26.85 14.71
C ARG A 235 1.92 26.85 13.21
N LEU A 236 2.01 25.68 12.57
CA LEU A 236 2.22 25.60 11.12
C LEU A 236 1.01 26.12 10.34
N GLN A 237 -0.22 25.87 10.83
CA GLN A 237 -1.44 26.43 10.26
C GLN A 237 -1.47 27.96 10.38
N HIS A 238 -1.19 28.52 11.55
CA HIS A 238 -1.13 29.99 11.73
C HIS A 238 -0.06 30.66 10.85
N LEU A 239 1.02 29.94 10.51
CA LEU A 239 2.11 30.45 9.70
C LEU A 239 1.97 30.09 8.21
N SER A 240 0.90 29.42 7.77
CA SER A 240 0.80 28.88 6.40
C SER A 240 0.78 29.97 5.33
N GLU A 241 0.27 31.15 5.67
CA GLU A 241 0.18 32.31 4.77
C GLU A 241 1.41 33.23 4.85
N LEU A 242 2.35 32.93 5.77
CA LEU A 242 3.49 33.78 6.04
C LEU A 242 4.76 33.15 5.45
N GLN A 243 5.43 33.90 4.57
CA GLN A 243 6.73 33.46 4.05
C GLN A 243 7.84 33.82 5.04
N ARG A 244 8.64 32.82 5.42
CA ARG A 244 9.81 33.06 6.26
C ARG A 244 10.83 33.89 5.49
N THR A 245 11.11 35.10 5.95
CA THR A 245 12.23 35.89 5.46
C THR A 245 13.53 35.15 5.82
N PRO A 246 14.39 34.81 4.84
CA PRO A 246 15.70 34.26 5.13
C PRO A 246 16.43 35.22 6.07
N ARG A 247 16.99 34.71 7.17
CA ARG A 247 17.84 35.56 8.01
C ARG A 247 19.01 36.01 7.15
N LEU A 248 19.29 37.32 7.17
CA LEU A 248 20.49 37.86 6.55
C LEU A 248 21.70 37.26 7.31
N TYR A 249 22.29 36.22 6.75
CA TYR A 249 23.43 35.53 7.34
C TYR A 249 24.70 36.03 6.65
N ASN A 250 25.40 36.94 7.32
CA ASN A 250 26.75 37.30 6.92
C ASN A 250 27.70 36.22 7.44
N LYS A 251 28.20 35.36 6.54
CA LYS A 251 29.29 34.43 6.86
C LYS A 251 30.51 35.25 7.31
N VAL A 252 30.79 35.26 8.61
CA VAL A 252 32.08 35.76 9.10
C VAL A 252 33.16 34.80 8.57
N SER A 253 34.04 35.34 7.74
CA SER A 253 35.03 34.61 6.94
C SER A 253 35.91 33.69 7.79
N GLU A 254 36.39 34.17 8.94
CA GLU A 254 37.37 33.45 9.78
C GLU A 254 36.81 32.13 10.34
N TYR A 255 35.62 32.15 10.96
CA TYR A 255 35.04 30.98 11.61
C TYR A 255 34.89 29.79 10.65
N TRP A 256 34.42 30.06 9.43
CA TRP A 256 34.18 29.05 8.41
C TRP A 256 35.45 28.63 7.65
N LYS A 257 36.52 29.44 7.67
CA LYS A 257 37.78 29.14 6.99
C LYS A 257 38.77 28.37 7.87
N SER A 258 38.86 28.71 9.16
CA SER A 258 39.90 28.20 10.05
C SER A 258 39.33 27.59 11.35
N GLU A 259 38.46 28.30 12.08
CA GLU A 259 38.02 27.82 13.41
C GLU A 259 37.18 26.54 13.35
N ILE A 260 36.34 26.33 12.33
CA ILE A 260 35.51 25.11 12.23
C ILE A 260 36.36 23.86 11.98
N HIS A 261 37.43 23.99 11.20
CA HIS A 261 38.37 22.89 10.94
C HIS A 261 39.18 22.58 12.19
N GLU A 262 39.66 23.61 12.90
CA GLU A 262 40.35 23.44 14.19
C GLU A 262 39.45 22.81 15.27
N ASN A 263 38.21 23.27 15.41
CA ASN A 263 37.28 22.74 16.41
C ASN A 263 36.90 21.28 16.13
N ARG A 264 36.71 20.92 14.86
CA ARG A 264 36.48 19.51 14.46
C ARG A 264 37.70 18.64 14.74
N TRP A 265 38.90 19.15 14.45
CA TRP A 265 40.16 18.47 14.76
C TRP A 265 40.29 18.21 16.26
N LYS A 266 40.05 19.23 17.09
CA LYS A 266 40.09 19.16 18.56
C LYS A 266 39.04 18.19 19.14
N HIS A 267 37.95 17.93 18.43
CA HIS A 267 36.88 17.01 18.85
C HIS A 267 36.93 15.62 18.20
N THR A 268 37.99 15.28 17.46
CA THR A 268 38.18 13.91 16.96
C THR A 268 38.34 12.98 18.16
N ARG A 269 37.28 12.21 18.46
CA ARG A 269 37.25 11.23 19.54
C ARG A 269 38.44 10.27 19.39
N PHE A 270 39.24 10.15 20.45
CA PHE A 270 40.15 9.03 20.63
C PHE A 270 39.34 7.72 20.60
N CYS A 271 39.29 7.06 19.44
CA CYS A 271 38.98 5.64 19.39
C CYS A 271 40.24 4.88 19.81
N ASN A 272 40.45 4.75 21.12
CA ASN A 272 41.45 3.83 21.67
C ASN A 272 41.10 2.42 21.21
N HIS A 273 41.84 1.92 20.22
CA HIS A 273 41.98 0.49 19.97
C HIS A 273 42.86 -0.06 21.08
N ALA A 274 42.25 -0.48 22.18
CA ALA A 274 42.92 -1.39 23.11
C ALA A 274 42.96 -2.76 22.41
N GLY A 275 44.14 -3.13 21.92
CA GLY A 275 44.42 -4.46 21.41
C GLY A 275 44.19 -5.50 22.50
N ALA A 276 43.46 -6.55 22.16
CA ALA A 276 43.47 -7.80 22.90
C ALA A 276 44.82 -8.49 22.64
N GLY A 277 45.64 -8.54 23.68
CA GLY A 277 46.68 -9.56 23.88
C GLY A 277 46.23 -10.47 25.00
#